data_AF-A0A966TLB2-F1
#
_entry.id   AF-A0A966TLB2-F1
#
_cell.length_a   1.000
_cell.length_b   1.000
_cell.length_c   1.000
_cell.angle_alpha   90.00
_cell.angle_beta   90.00
_cell.angle_gamma   90.00
#
_symmetry.space_group_name_H-M   'P 1'
#
loop_
_entity.id
_entity.type
_entity.pdbx_description
1 polymer ?
#
loop_
_entity_poly.entity_id
_entity_poly.type
_entity_poly.pdbx_seq_one_letter_code
_entity_poly.pdbx_strand_id
1 'polypeptide(L)'
;MAVSTAQASPFLRCEVTYAGATQVVHATPVADPYEVAPVDIAERFLFKVVMTATRGRLDHVLIYTYLQQDPRPVLLQQAKYFAPFKPSRQPVLLTGEQHIYGGPIERELIYRCWLGGIQP
;
A
#
# COMPACT_ATOMS: atom_id res chain seq x y z
N MET A 1 -31.24 0.37 -24.40
CA MET A 1 -30.06 -0.41 -23.99
C MET A 1 -29.33 0.41 -22.92
N ALA A 2 -29.44 0.02 -21.65
CA ALA A 2 -28.75 0.71 -20.56
C ALA A 2 -27.28 0.28 -20.57
N VAL A 3 -26.38 1.24 -20.74
CA VAL A 3 -24.93 1.00 -20.65
C VAL A 3 -24.60 0.91 -19.16
N SER A 4 -24.29 -0.29 -18.67
CA SER A 4 -23.79 -0.49 -17.31
C SER A 4 -22.38 0.06 -17.24
N THR A 5 -22.19 1.22 -16.61
CA THR A 5 -20.84 1.70 -16.30
C THR A 5 -20.27 0.82 -15.20
N ALA A 6 -19.28 -0.02 -15.53
CA ALA A 6 -18.53 -0.77 -14.52
C ALA A 6 -17.93 0.23 -13.53
N GLN A 7 -18.42 0.23 -12.29
CA GLN A 7 -17.87 1.05 -11.23
C GLN A 7 -16.49 0.51 -10.88
N ALA A 8 -15.44 1.26 -11.24
CA ALA A 8 -14.09 0.94 -10.82
C ALA A 8 -14.01 1.06 -9.29
N SER A 9 -13.57 0.01 -8.61
CA SER A 9 -13.33 0.02 -7.17
C SER A 9 -11.92 0.56 -6.88
N PRO A 10 -11.72 1.31 -5.77
CA PRO A 10 -10.40 1.78 -5.39
C PRO A 10 -9.41 0.62 -5.23
N PHE A 11 -8.19 0.80 -5.71
CA PHE A 11 -7.10 -0.17 -5.50
C PHE A 11 -5.76 0.55 -5.39
N LEU A 12 -4.82 -0.07 -4.70
CA LEU A 12 -3.43 0.35 -4.63
C LEU A 12 -2.54 -0.75 -5.22
N ARG A 13 -1.67 -0.38 -6.15
CA ARG A 13 -0.59 -1.24 -6.66
C ARG A 13 0.74 -0.66 -6.18
N CYS A 14 1.52 -1.43 -5.44
CA CYS A 14 2.84 -1.05 -4.97
C CYS A 14 3.90 -1.92 -5.61
N GLU A 15 4.96 -1.31 -6.10
CA GLU A 15 6.23 -1.98 -6.39
C GLU A 15 7.11 -1.83 -5.16
N VAL A 16 7.57 -2.95 -4.62
CA VAL A 16 8.40 -3.03 -3.42
C VAL A 16 9.68 -3.75 -3.80
N THR A 17 10.79 -3.04 -3.77
CA THR A 17 12.11 -3.54 -4.18
C THR A 17 13.01 -3.74 -2.97
N TYR A 18 13.59 -4.92 -2.86
CA TYR A 18 14.60 -5.24 -1.87
C TYR A 18 15.70 -6.09 -2.51
N ALA A 19 16.97 -5.77 -2.25
CA ALA A 19 18.13 -6.50 -2.76
C ALA A 19 18.10 -6.76 -4.28
N GLY A 20 17.59 -5.80 -5.05
CA GLY A 20 17.47 -5.88 -6.52
C GLY A 20 16.27 -6.67 -7.05
N ALA A 21 15.45 -7.28 -6.19
CA ALA A 21 14.23 -7.97 -6.58
C ALA A 21 12.99 -7.12 -6.26
N THR A 22 12.07 -6.99 -7.23
CA THR A 22 10.82 -6.23 -7.06
C THR A 22 9.63 -7.18 -6.93
N GLN A 23 8.86 -7.02 -5.87
CA GLN A 23 7.57 -7.64 -5.65
C GLN A 23 6.45 -6.63 -5.86
N VAL A 24 5.39 -7.05 -6.55
CA VAL A 24 4.20 -6.23 -6.71
C VAL A 24 3.17 -6.60 -5.64
N VAL A 25 2.80 -5.64 -4.81
CA VAL A 25 1.77 -5.78 -3.77
C VAL A 25 0.50 -5.07 -4.23
N HIS A 26 -0.61 -5.78 -4.30
CA HIS A 26 -1.93 -5.22 -4.60
C HIS A 26 -2.79 -5.17 -3.34
N ALA A 27 -3.51 -4.07 -3.15
CA ALA A 27 -4.45 -3.90 -2.07
C ALA A 27 -5.76 -3.29 -2.56
N THR A 28 -6.86 -3.68 -1.92
CA THR A 28 -8.20 -3.12 -2.10
C THR A 28 -8.77 -2.75 -0.74
N PRO A 29 -9.78 -1.87 -0.67
CA PRO A 29 -10.47 -1.57 0.58
C PRO A 29 -11.00 -2.83 1.27
N VAL A 30 -10.80 -2.88 2.59
CA VAL A 30 -11.33 -3.91 3.47
C VAL A 30 -12.35 -3.32 4.45
N ALA A 31 -13.24 -4.18 4.97
CA ALA A 31 -14.20 -3.79 6.00
C ALA A 31 -13.54 -3.73 7.38
N ASP A 32 -12.70 -4.71 7.73
CA ASP A 32 -11.94 -4.74 8.97
C ASP A 32 -10.44 -4.52 8.71
N PRO A 33 -9.85 -3.38 9.14
CA PRO A 33 -8.43 -3.09 8.95
C PRO A 33 -7.48 -3.98 9.79
N TYR A 34 -7.99 -4.68 10.81
CA TYR A 34 -7.18 -5.50 11.71
C TYR A 34 -6.88 -6.89 11.13
N GLU A 35 -7.69 -7.38 10.19
CA GLU A 35 -7.51 -8.68 9.53
C GLU A 35 -6.42 -8.66 8.44
N VAL A 36 -5.94 -7.48 8.05
CA VAL A 36 -4.95 -7.35 6.98
C VAL A 36 -3.59 -7.86 7.45
N ALA A 37 -3.15 -8.98 6.89
CA ALA A 37 -1.82 -9.53 7.09
C ALA A 37 -0.75 -8.71 6.33
N PRO A 38 0.46 -8.54 6.90
CA PRO A 38 1.59 -8.03 6.14
C PRO A 38 2.04 -9.01 5.06
N VAL A 39 2.59 -8.48 3.97
CA VAL A 39 3.32 -9.25 2.96
C VAL A 39 4.78 -9.38 3.41
N ASP A 40 5.28 -10.62 3.45
CA ASP A 40 6.69 -10.88 3.66
C ASP A 40 7.52 -10.48 2.42
N ILE A 41 8.56 -9.70 2.65
CA ILE A 41 9.53 -9.27 1.64
C ILE A 41 10.88 -9.90 2.01
N ALA A 42 11.15 -11.06 1.41
CA ALA A 42 12.39 -11.81 1.52
C ALA A 42 12.82 -12.15 2.96
N GLU A 43 11.86 -12.41 3.86
CA GLU A 43 12.08 -12.70 5.29
C GLU A 43 12.81 -11.57 6.05
N ARG A 44 12.90 -10.38 5.45
CA ARG A 44 13.62 -9.22 6.01
C ARG A 44 12.71 -8.07 6.36
N PHE A 45 11.70 -7.81 5.55
CA PHE A 45 10.75 -6.75 5.80
C PHE A 45 9.33 -7.29 5.73
N LEU A 46 8.44 -6.62 6.44
CA LEU A 46 7.00 -6.78 6.29
C LEU A 46 6.43 -5.52 5.67
N PHE A 47 5.67 -5.67 4.59
CA PHE A 47 4.99 -4.58 3.91
C PHE A 47 3.48 -4.75 4.05
N LYS A 48 2.81 -3.87 4.78
CA LYS A 48 1.36 -3.95 5.02
C LYS A 48 0.66 -2.72 4.47
N VAL A 49 -0.37 -2.95 3.66
CA VAL A 49 -1.22 -1.88 3.11
C VAL A 49 -2.63 -2.07 3.62
N VAL A 50 -3.16 -1.07 4.32
CA VAL A 50 -4.53 -1.04 4.80
C VAL A 50 -5.29 0.04 4.06
N MET A 51 -6.41 -0.33 3.44
CA MET A 51 -7.32 0.59 2.78
C MET A 51 -8.71 0.40 3.36
N THR A 52 -9.42 1.48 3.69
CA THR A 52 -10.84 1.40 4.07
C THR A 52 -11.67 2.31 3.20
N ALA A 53 -12.90 1.91 2.93
CA ALA A 53 -13.85 2.70 2.16
C ALA A 53 -15.24 2.63 2.76
N THR A 54 -15.90 3.78 2.83
CA THR A 54 -17.27 3.91 3.32
C THR A 54 -18.18 4.30 2.16
N ARG A 55 -19.20 3.48 1.89
CA ARG A 55 -20.16 3.69 0.78
C ARG A 55 -19.47 3.92 -0.57
N GLY A 56 -18.42 3.13 -0.86
CA GLY A 56 -17.66 3.22 -2.11
C GLY A 56 -16.66 4.38 -2.19
N ARG A 57 -16.59 5.26 -1.19
CA ARG A 57 -15.59 6.32 -1.11
C ARG A 57 -14.41 5.86 -0.26
N LEU A 58 -13.20 5.94 -0.83
CA LEU A 58 -11.97 5.62 -0.11
C LEU A 58 -11.74 6.62 1.02
N ASP A 59 -11.61 6.14 2.25
CA ASP A 59 -11.44 6.98 3.45
C ASP A 59 -9.95 7.25 3.71
N HIS A 60 -9.13 6.19 3.70
CA HIS A 60 -7.70 6.30 3.88
C HIS A 60 -6.91 5.13 3.29
N VAL A 61 -5.62 5.35 3.10
CA VAL A 61 -4.59 4.37 2.76
C VAL A 61 -3.47 4.48 3.79
N LEU A 62 -3.19 3.40 4.52
CA LEU A 62 -2.08 3.31 5.45
C LEU A 62 -1.08 2.28 4.91
N ILE A 63 0.19 2.67 4.84
CA ILE A 63 1.28 1.80 4.41
C ILE A 63 2.26 1.68 5.58
N TYR A 64 2.51 0.45 6.00
CA TYR A 64 3.44 0.12 7.06
C TYR A 64 4.59 -0.68 6.49
N THR A 65 5.80 -0.30 6.90
CA THR A 65 7.00 -1.09 6.67
C THR A 65 7.58 -1.48 8.01
N TYR A 66 7.84 -2.77 8.20
CA TYR A 66 8.49 -3.29 9.40
C TYR A 66 9.79 -3.98 9.01
N LEU A 67 10.75 -3.96 9.92
CA LEU A 67 11.90 -4.86 9.90
C LEU A 67 11.50 -6.16 10.59
N GLN A 68 11.69 -7.29 9.91
CA GLN A 68 11.51 -8.62 10.48
C GLN A 68 12.66 -8.88 11.46
N GLN A 69 12.37 -8.90 12.76
CA GLN A 69 13.33 -9.17 13.83
C GLN A 69 12.68 -9.96 14.96
N ASP A 70 13.51 -10.68 15.70
CA ASP A 70 13.11 -11.35 16.92
C ASP A 70 13.21 -10.42 18.15
N PRO A 71 12.31 -10.54 19.14
CA PRO A 71 11.19 -11.49 19.20
C PRO A 71 9.95 -11.04 18.41
N ARG A 72 9.94 -9.79 17.90
CA ARG A 72 8.80 -9.21 17.19
C ARG A 72 9.26 -8.22 16.13
N PRO A 73 8.54 -8.10 15.00
CA PRO A 73 8.83 -7.10 13.98
C PRO A 73 8.83 -5.68 14.53
N VAL A 74 9.75 -4.85 14.02
CA VAL A 74 9.92 -3.45 14.43
C VAL A 74 9.36 -2.54 13.35
N LEU A 75 8.45 -1.62 13.70
CA LEU A 75 7.91 -0.64 12.76
C LEU A 75 9.02 0.35 12.35
N LEU A 76 9.28 0.45 11.04
CA LEU A 76 10.23 1.42 10.48
C LEU A 76 9.52 2.67 9.99
N GLN A 77 8.39 2.51 9.29
CA GLN A 77 7.63 3.64 8.75
C GLN A 77 6.14 3.33 8.72
N GLN A 78 5.33 4.35 9.01
CA GLN A 78 3.89 4.38 8.70
C GLN A 78 3.56 5.62 7.87
N ALA A 79 3.26 5.43 6.59
CA ALA A 79 2.73 6.50 5.73
C ALA A 79 1.20 6.47 5.77
N LYS A 80 0.57 7.64 5.91
CA LYS A 80 -0.89 7.77 6.02
C LYS A 80 -1.38 8.76 4.98
N TYR A 81 -2.32 8.34 4.15
CA TYR A 81 -2.99 9.17 3.17
C TYR A 81 -4.48 9.16 3.47
N PHE A 82 -5.07 10.34 3.65
CA PHE A 82 -6.48 10.48 3.97
C PHE A 82 -7.21 11.15 2.81
N ALA A 83 -8.51 10.85 2.70
CA ALA A 83 -9.41 11.58 1.82
C ALA A 83 -9.32 13.11 2.06
N PRO A 84 -9.61 13.93 1.04
CA PRO A 84 -10.13 13.56 -0.27
C PRO A 84 -9.03 13.10 -1.26
N PHE A 85 -9.30 11.98 -1.94
CA PHE A 85 -8.50 11.54 -3.08
C PHE A 85 -9.08 12.13 -4.37
N LYS A 86 -8.22 12.63 -5.25
CA LYS A 86 -8.65 13.21 -6.53
C LYS A 86 -9.09 12.08 -7.48
N PRO A 87 -10.29 12.20 -8.09
CA PRO A 87 -10.70 11.27 -9.14
C PRO A 87 -9.73 11.25 -10.31
N SER A 88 -9.49 10.07 -10.87
CA SER A 88 -8.59 9.92 -12.03
C SER A 88 -8.97 8.71 -12.86
N ARG A 89 -8.90 8.86 -14.19
CA ARG A 89 -9.10 7.75 -15.14
C ARG A 89 -7.91 6.77 -15.17
N GLN A 90 -6.74 7.21 -14.72
CA GLN A 90 -5.51 6.41 -14.69
C GLN A 90 -4.96 6.36 -13.26
N PRO A 91 -4.27 5.27 -12.86
CA PRO A 91 -3.63 5.21 -11.55
C PRO A 91 -2.64 6.36 -11.35
N VAL A 92 -2.74 7.06 -10.23
CA VAL A 92 -1.88 8.20 -9.87
C VAL A 92 -0.80 7.75 -8.90
N LEU A 93 0.43 8.24 -9.07
CA LEU A 93 1.52 7.95 -8.13
C LEU A 93 1.22 8.62 -6.77
N LEU A 94 0.87 7.81 -5.77
CA LEU A 94 0.42 8.29 -4.46
C LEU A 94 1.60 8.64 -3.55
N THR A 95 2.63 7.80 -3.56
CA THR A 95 3.71 7.87 -2.56
C THR A 95 4.95 8.60 -3.04
N GLY A 96 5.15 8.72 -4.36
CA GLY A 96 6.50 8.90 -4.90
C GLY A 96 7.36 7.65 -4.67
N GLU A 97 8.67 7.78 -4.85
CA GLU A 97 9.65 6.76 -4.45
C GLU A 97 10.05 6.99 -3.00
N GLN A 98 10.00 5.92 -2.20
CA GLN A 98 10.26 5.95 -0.77
C GLN A 98 11.38 4.97 -0.46
N HIS A 99 12.36 5.40 0.34
CA HIS A 99 13.52 4.59 0.74
C HIS A 99 13.46 4.36 2.25
N ILE A 100 13.43 3.10 2.66
CA ILE A 100 13.28 2.68 4.05
C ILE A 100 14.53 1.93 4.48
N TYR A 101 15.21 2.48 5.48
CA TYR A 101 16.45 1.95 5.99
C TYR A 101 16.22 1.16 7.28
N GLY A 102 16.55 -0.13 7.25
CA GLY A 102 16.38 -1.07 8.34
C GLY A 102 17.67 -1.30 9.15
N GLY A 103 17.86 -0.48 10.18
CA GLY A 103 18.75 -0.77 11.32
C GLY A 103 20.23 -1.07 11.00
N PRO A 104 20.95 -1.77 11.91
CA PRO A 104 22.43 -1.88 11.90
C PRO A 104 23.03 -2.71 10.76
N ILE A 105 22.22 -3.14 9.79
CA ILE A 105 22.64 -4.01 8.67
C ILE A 105 22.52 -3.26 7.33
N GLU A 106 22.31 -1.94 7.37
CA GLU A 106 22.27 -1.04 6.20
C GLU A 106 21.34 -1.55 5.08
N ARG A 107 20.24 -2.20 5.46
CA ARG A 107 19.28 -2.76 4.49
C ARG A 107 18.34 -1.66 4.02
N GLU A 108 18.16 -1.58 2.71
CA GLU A 108 17.26 -0.63 2.08
C GLU A 108 16.09 -1.36 1.40
N LEU A 109 14.87 -0.97 1.75
CA LEU A 109 13.65 -1.32 1.04
C LEU A 109 13.13 -0.08 0.32
N ILE A 110 12.88 -0.20 -0.98
CA ILE A 110 12.36 0.90 -1.81
C ILE A 110 10.92 0.57 -2.18
N TYR A 111 9.99 1.53 -2.11
CA TYR A 111 8.65 1.30 -2.64
C TYR A 111 8.04 2.51 -3.36
N ARG A 112 7.14 2.20 -4.29
CA ARG A 112 6.32 3.17 -5.04
C ARG A 112 4.91 2.61 -5.16
N CYS A 113 3.91 3.41 -4.83
CA CYS A 113 2.51 2.97 -4.92
C CYS A 113 1.67 3.89 -5.80
N TRP A 114 0.83 3.28 -6.63
CA TRP A 114 -0.13 3.94 -7.49
C TRP A 114 -1.55 3.65 -7.02
N LEU A 115 -2.34 4.71 -6.86
CA LEU A 115 -3.75 4.64 -6.48
C LEU A 115 -4.63 4.76 -7.72
N GLY A 116 -5.51 3.78 -7.94
CA GLY A 116 -6.45 3.76 -9.06
C GLY A 116 -7.88 3.50 -8.61
N GLY A 117 -8.83 3.62 -9.54
CA GLY A 117 -10.24 3.32 -9.30
C GLY A 117 -10.99 4.34 -8.43
N ILE A 118 -10.49 5.58 -8.33
CA ILE A 118 -11.20 6.67 -7.65
C ILE A 118 -12.22 7.28 -8.61
N GLN A 119 -13.50 7.14 -8.28
CA GLN A 119 -14.60 7.66 -9.08
C GLN A 119 -14.74 9.19 -8.96
N PRO A 120 -15.17 9.89 -10.04
CA PRO A 120 -15.53 11.31 -10.02
C PRO A 120 -16.59 11.68 -9.00
#